data_AF-E9ELN4-F1
#
_entry.id   AF-E9ELN4-F1
#
_cell.length_a   1.000
_cell.length_b   1.000
_cell.length_c   1.000
_cell.angle_alpha   90.00
_cell.angle_beta   90.00
_cell.angle_gamma   90.00
#
_symmetry.space_group_name_H-M   'P 1'
#
loop_
_entity.id
_entity.type
_entity.pdbx_description
1 polymer ?
#
loop_
_entity_poly.entity_id
_entity_poly.type
_entity_poly.pdbx_seq_one_letter_code
_entity_poly.pdbx_strand_id
1 'polypeptide(L)'
;MSELQLDSKTYNHHPTHAVDEFESPSSNPVEHKRHGIFSPSEWLLEMLSTIGKLVCLAAIIAIFWNMDNKPLSAWNSIVSLNAAISILTTAHGAALMHGVGNFIGQIKWLHFKEGVDRLENLQKFDEASRGPWGSFMFLATVKPNLATLGALITIARFALSPLTQQVVKIEQQLVPKGDAVFGYAHEYNRGLILANNVPDSIPQDPGLQVAVLRGLYNISSPEVFSCSGECRWEGRYVSLGFKTECTNVTQATLDTSQCAKAYDNPSLTLCNMTTPSGLGISTRYVETDLTTTYCMNVSSRWESDDELRTRLPEIARFALYRSTSDGNFNAWDVNITDCSLSLAAYEYTNARANGSAFSFEQTREPRT
;
A
#
# COMPACT_ATOMS: atom_id res chain seq x y z
N MET A 1 -86.42 -15.66 10.13
CA MET A 1 -85.78 -16.98 10.10
C MET A 1 -84.55 -16.86 10.99
N SER A 2 -84.65 -17.31 12.25
CA SER A 2 -83.60 -17.30 13.31
C SER A 2 -83.00 -15.90 13.61
N GLU A 3 -83.42 -15.18 14.66
CA GLU A 3 -82.97 -15.29 16.07
C GLU A 3 -81.48 -14.94 16.27
N LEU A 4 -81.07 -14.15 17.27
CA LEU A 4 -81.68 -13.85 18.59
C LEU A 4 -81.47 -12.37 19.05
N GLN A 5 -82.11 -12.00 20.18
CA GLN A 5 -81.93 -10.72 20.91
C GLN A 5 -80.64 -10.73 21.77
N LEU A 6 -80.22 -9.76 22.60
CA LEU A 6 -80.74 -8.51 23.23
C LEU A 6 -79.50 -7.55 23.36
N ASP A 7 -79.44 -6.33 23.90
CA ASP A 7 -80.29 -5.44 24.71
C ASP A 7 -79.89 -3.96 24.46
N SER A 8 -80.52 -2.99 25.13
CA SER A 8 -80.14 -1.56 25.11
C SER A 8 -80.01 -0.96 26.51
N LYS A 9 -79.03 -0.06 26.73
CA LYS A 9 -79.04 0.82 27.92
C LYS A 9 -78.36 2.17 27.69
N THR A 10 -79.18 3.18 27.46
CA THR A 10 -78.81 4.60 27.45
C THR A 10 -78.42 5.05 28.86
N TYR A 11 -77.33 5.81 28.99
CA TYR A 11 -77.08 6.62 30.18
C TYR A 11 -76.93 8.09 29.77
N ASN A 12 -77.88 8.91 30.22
CA ASN A 12 -77.89 10.34 29.96
C ASN A 12 -76.87 11.07 30.84
N HIS A 13 -76.30 12.15 30.31
CA HIS A 13 -75.46 13.06 31.08
C HIS A 13 -76.30 13.73 32.18
N HIS A 14 -75.95 13.51 33.45
CA HIS A 14 -76.48 14.31 34.55
C HIS A 14 -75.56 15.51 34.78
N PRO A 15 -76.07 16.76 34.84
CA PRO A 15 -75.28 17.87 35.34
C PRO A 15 -75.14 17.75 36.86
N THR A 16 -73.93 17.96 37.38
CA THR A 16 -73.69 18.11 38.82
C THR A 16 -73.77 19.59 39.16
N HIS A 17 -74.55 19.93 40.19
CA HIS A 17 -74.71 21.32 40.63
C HIS A 17 -73.40 21.86 41.24
N ALA A 18 -73.16 23.16 41.05
CA ALA A 18 -72.21 23.88 41.88
C ALA A 18 -72.75 23.97 43.32
N VAL A 19 -71.86 23.80 44.29
CA VAL A 19 -72.08 24.15 45.69
C VAL A 19 -71.03 25.20 46.04
N ASP A 20 -71.47 26.45 46.22
CA ASP A 20 -70.61 27.54 46.65
C ASP A 20 -70.32 27.41 48.16
N GLU A 21 -69.26 26.71 48.52
CA GLU A 21 -68.76 26.67 49.90
C GLU A 21 -67.75 27.81 50.11
N PHE A 22 -68.25 28.92 50.65
CA PHE A 22 -67.54 30.21 50.78
C PHE A 22 -66.57 30.22 51.99
N GLU A 23 -65.58 29.32 52.00
CA GLU A 23 -64.58 29.28 53.07
C GLU A 23 -63.67 30.52 53.04
N SER A 24 -63.59 31.24 54.16
CA SER A 24 -62.87 32.52 54.25
C SER A 24 -61.35 32.31 54.38
N PRO A 25 -60.51 33.17 53.77
CA PRO A 25 -59.07 32.95 53.71
C PRO A 25 -58.42 33.09 55.10
N SER A 26 -58.08 31.94 55.71
CA SER A 26 -57.25 31.89 56.92
C SER A 26 -55.86 32.48 56.61
N SER A 27 -55.59 33.70 57.08
CA SER A 27 -54.37 34.46 56.83
C SER A 27 -53.18 34.02 57.67
N ASN A 28 -52.90 32.71 57.66
CA ASN A 28 -51.67 32.15 58.23
C ASN A 28 -50.51 32.40 57.24
N PRO A 29 -49.48 33.20 57.60
CA PRO A 29 -48.31 33.36 56.75
C PRO A 29 -47.53 32.04 56.73
N VAL A 30 -47.47 31.38 55.56
CA VAL A 30 -46.64 30.19 55.39
C VAL A 30 -45.18 30.59 55.54
N GLU A 31 -44.59 30.30 56.71
CA GLU A 31 -43.18 30.54 56.98
C GLU A 31 -42.32 29.63 56.10
N HIS A 32 -41.99 30.10 54.90
CA HIS A 32 -41.10 29.42 53.96
C HIS A 32 -39.66 29.39 54.52
N LYS A 33 -39.41 28.50 55.48
CA LYS A 33 -38.08 28.17 55.97
C LYS A 33 -37.21 27.67 54.82
N ARG A 34 -36.40 28.59 54.28
CA ARG A 34 -35.23 28.26 53.47
C ARG A 34 -34.31 27.39 54.30
N HIS A 35 -34.38 26.09 54.07
CA HIS A 35 -33.40 25.15 54.60
C HIS A 35 -32.04 25.46 53.96
N GLY A 36 -30.96 25.25 54.72
CA GLY A 36 -29.61 25.61 54.29
C GLY A 36 -29.22 24.86 53.01
N ILE A 37 -28.80 25.60 51.98
CA ILE A 37 -28.38 25.05 50.69
C ILE A 37 -27.00 24.42 50.85
N PHE A 38 -26.92 23.18 51.37
CA PHE A 38 -25.80 22.27 51.18
C PHE A 38 -26.15 20.84 51.63
N SER A 39 -26.68 20.01 50.72
CA SER A 39 -26.79 18.56 50.90
C SER A 39 -25.55 17.88 50.32
N PRO A 40 -24.70 17.20 51.12
CA PRO A 40 -23.45 16.64 50.60
C PRO A 40 -23.64 15.60 49.48
N SER A 41 -24.72 14.81 49.54
CA SER A 41 -25.03 13.78 48.54
C SER A 41 -25.39 14.34 47.16
N GLU A 42 -25.99 15.52 47.10
CA GLU A 42 -26.40 16.17 45.85
C GLU A 42 -25.18 16.74 45.10
N TRP A 43 -24.27 17.41 45.82
CA TRP A 43 -23.09 18.05 45.24
C TRP A 43 -21.96 17.07 44.89
N LEU A 44 -21.91 15.88 45.51
CA LEU A 44 -20.87 14.88 45.26
C LEU A 44 -20.81 14.45 43.79
N LEU A 45 -21.94 14.30 43.09
CA LEU A 45 -21.96 13.89 41.67
C LEU A 45 -21.46 15.00 40.73
N GLU A 46 -21.76 16.27 41.02
CA GLU A 46 -21.25 17.41 40.24
C GLU A 46 -19.74 17.60 40.43
N MET A 47 -19.24 17.39 41.64
CA MET A 47 -17.81 17.42 41.95
C MET A 47 -17.07 16.25 41.30
N LEU A 48 -17.59 15.02 41.41
CA LEU A 48 -16.97 13.83 40.80
C LEU A 48 -16.95 13.90 39.28
N SER A 49 -18.03 14.34 38.63
CA SER A 49 -18.05 14.54 37.17
C SER A 49 -17.13 15.69 36.72
N THR A 50 -17.02 16.76 37.52
CA THR A 50 -16.11 17.88 37.23
C THR A 50 -14.64 17.54 37.41
N ILE A 51 -14.28 16.72 38.39
CA ILE A 51 -12.93 16.16 38.51
C ILE A 51 -12.68 15.14 37.39
N GLY A 52 -13.62 14.24 37.14
CA GLY A 52 -13.51 13.17 36.14
C GLY A 52 -13.25 13.69 34.73
N LYS A 53 -13.97 14.74 34.27
CA LYS A 53 -13.74 15.33 32.94
C LYS A 53 -12.34 15.95 32.82
N LEU A 54 -11.81 16.56 33.89
CA LEU A 54 -10.47 17.14 33.92
C LEU A 54 -9.38 16.05 33.92
N VAL A 55 -9.54 15.00 34.72
CA VAL A 55 -8.62 13.85 34.77
C VAL A 55 -8.56 13.13 33.43
N CYS A 56 -9.70 12.89 32.77
CA CYS A 56 -9.72 12.26 31.44
C CYS A 56 -9.03 13.14 30.38
N LEU A 57 -9.21 14.46 30.42
CA LEU A 57 -8.54 15.39 29.50
C LEU A 57 -7.03 15.42 29.74
N ALA A 58 -6.59 15.50 31.00
CA ALA A 58 -5.19 15.46 31.37
C ALA A 58 -4.52 14.13 30.95
N ALA A 59 -5.23 13.01 31.08
CA ALA A 59 -4.76 11.70 30.61
C ALA A 59 -4.58 11.65 29.08
N ILE A 60 -5.52 12.21 28.30
CA ILE A 60 -5.40 12.29 26.83
C ILE A 60 -4.18 13.15 26.43
N ILE A 61 -4.01 14.33 27.06
CA ILE A 61 -2.87 15.22 26.81
C ILE A 61 -1.55 14.52 27.18
N ALA A 62 -1.50 13.82 28.32
CA ALA A 62 -0.33 13.07 28.75
C ALA A 62 -0.02 11.90 27.82
N ILE A 63 -1.02 11.21 27.26
CA ILE A 63 -0.81 10.16 26.26
C ILE A 63 -0.23 10.74 24.96
N PHE A 64 -0.80 11.83 24.44
CA PHE A 64 -0.27 12.48 23.23
C PHE A 64 1.17 12.94 23.42
N TRP A 65 1.49 13.63 24.53
CA TRP A 65 2.85 14.11 24.79
C TRP A 65 3.84 12.95 25.05
N ASN A 66 3.40 11.84 25.64
CA ASN A 66 4.27 10.68 25.85
C ASN A 66 4.45 9.80 24.61
N MET A 67 3.52 9.81 23.64
CA MET A 67 3.61 9.01 22.42
C MET A 67 4.07 9.80 21.19
N ASP A 68 4.14 11.13 21.27
CA ASP A 68 4.66 11.97 20.18
C ASP A 68 6.04 11.51 19.71
N ASN A 69 6.20 11.41 18.40
CA ASN A 69 7.41 10.95 17.71
C ASN A 69 8.00 9.60 18.20
N LYS A 70 7.19 8.71 18.80
CA LYS A 70 7.64 7.37 19.26
C LYS A 70 7.00 6.23 18.44
N PRO A 71 7.73 5.12 18.24
CA PRO A 71 7.16 3.94 17.59
C PRO A 71 6.05 3.33 18.44
N LEU A 72 5.03 2.74 17.80
CA LEU A 72 3.90 2.12 18.49
C LEU A 72 4.31 1.00 19.46
N SER A 73 5.47 0.37 19.26
CA SER A 73 6.07 -0.61 20.18
C SER A 73 6.45 -0.04 21.55
N ALA A 74 6.52 1.27 21.73
CA ALA A 74 6.71 1.91 23.04
C ALA A 74 5.43 1.89 23.91
N TRP A 75 4.26 1.62 23.32
CA TRP A 75 2.98 1.57 24.04
C TRP A 75 2.75 0.21 24.71
N ASN A 76 3.21 0.08 25.96
CA ASN A 76 3.10 -1.15 26.75
C ASN A 76 1.84 -1.20 27.62
N SER A 77 0.65 -1.21 27.01
CA SER A 77 -0.64 -1.30 27.71
C SER A 77 -1.52 -2.41 27.15
N ILE A 78 -2.45 -2.91 27.98
CA ILE A 78 -3.37 -4.02 27.67
C ILE A 78 -4.35 -3.64 26.53
N VAL A 79 -4.72 -2.37 26.45
CA VAL A 79 -5.57 -1.81 25.38
C VAL A 79 -4.71 -1.06 24.37
N SER A 80 -5.08 -1.09 23.09
CA SER A 80 -4.38 -0.32 22.05
C SER A 80 -4.51 1.19 22.27
N LEU A 81 -3.55 1.97 21.75
CA LEU A 81 -3.52 3.42 21.87
C LEU A 81 -4.86 4.07 21.45
N ASN A 82 -5.40 3.66 20.30
CA ASN A 82 -6.68 4.15 19.78
C ASN A 82 -7.86 3.78 20.68
N ALA A 83 -7.85 2.59 21.29
CA ALA A 83 -8.88 2.17 22.24
C ALA A 83 -8.81 2.98 23.55
N ALA A 84 -7.61 3.21 24.09
CA ALA A 84 -7.41 4.02 25.29
C ALA A 84 -7.91 5.47 25.10
N ILE A 85 -7.55 6.10 23.97
CA ILE A 85 -8.00 7.46 23.63
C ILE A 85 -9.52 7.48 23.42
N SER A 86 -10.10 6.50 22.72
CA SER A 86 -11.55 6.40 22.51
C SER A 86 -12.33 6.26 23.83
N ILE A 87 -11.85 5.44 24.76
CA ILE A 87 -12.43 5.27 26.11
C ILE A 87 -12.35 6.59 26.90
N LEU A 88 -11.18 7.23 26.93
CA LEU A 88 -10.98 8.49 27.65
C LEU A 88 -11.81 9.64 27.07
N THR A 89 -11.88 9.79 25.75
CA THR A 89 -12.73 10.80 25.08
C THR A 89 -14.21 10.53 25.36
N THR A 90 -14.64 9.27 25.38
CA THR A 90 -16.02 8.89 25.70
C THR A 90 -16.36 9.23 27.16
N ALA A 91 -15.49 8.90 28.10
CA ALA A 91 -15.64 9.19 29.53
C ALA A 91 -15.62 10.70 29.81
N HIS A 92 -14.67 11.45 29.22
CA HIS A 92 -14.63 12.91 29.25
C HIS A 92 -15.94 13.51 28.73
N GLY A 93 -16.42 13.05 27.58
CA GLY A 93 -17.65 13.51 26.96
C GLY A 93 -18.90 13.23 27.81
N ALA A 94 -18.97 12.08 28.49
CA ALA A 94 -20.08 11.76 29.39
C ALA A 94 -20.07 12.66 30.65
N ALA A 95 -18.90 12.82 31.27
CA ALA A 95 -18.73 13.67 32.46
C ALA A 95 -18.93 15.17 32.15
N LEU A 96 -18.58 15.62 30.94
CA LEU A 96 -18.89 16.96 30.43
C LEU A 96 -20.40 17.19 30.29
N MET A 97 -21.11 16.24 29.64
CA MET A 97 -22.54 16.37 29.35
C MET A 97 -23.42 16.38 30.62
N HIS A 98 -23.00 15.70 31.69
CA HIS A 98 -23.66 15.78 33.01
C HIS A 98 -23.77 17.25 33.49
N GLY A 99 -22.64 17.97 33.50
CA GLY A 99 -22.61 19.38 33.91
C GLY A 99 -23.33 20.32 32.94
N VAL A 100 -23.32 20.03 31.63
CA VAL A 100 -24.03 20.84 30.62
C VAL A 100 -25.56 20.69 30.75
N GLY A 101 -26.05 19.48 31.02
CA GLY A 101 -27.47 19.26 31.30
C GLY A 101 -27.97 20.05 32.51
N ASN A 102 -27.21 20.00 33.62
CA ASN A 102 -27.52 20.74 34.84
C ASN A 102 -27.45 22.26 34.61
N PHE A 103 -26.46 22.77 33.88
CA PHE A 103 -26.35 24.18 33.50
C PHE A 103 -27.57 24.67 32.70
N ILE A 104 -27.98 23.94 31.66
CA ILE A 104 -29.19 24.28 30.89
C ILE A 104 -30.43 24.24 31.80
N GLY A 105 -30.51 23.28 32.72
CA GLY A 105 -31.57 23.18 33.73
C GLY A 105 -31.62 24.38 34.71
N GLN A 106 -30.47 24.92 35.12
CA GLN A 106 -30.39 26.11 35.96
C GLN A 106 -30.79 27.38 35.19
N ILE A 107 -30.31 27.56 33.95
CA ILE A 107 -30.68 28.70 33.10
C ILE A 107 -32.17 28.67 32.75
N LYS A 108 -32.78 27.49 32.56
CA LYS A 108 -34.24 27.33 32.39
C LYS A 108 -35.01 28.01 33.52
N TRP A 109 -34.67 27.74 34.77
CA TRP A 109 -35.34 28.33 35.93
C TRP A 109 -35.03 29.82 36.12
N LEU A 110 -33.83 30.28 35.73
CA LEU A 110 -33.49 31.71 35.76
C LEU A 110 -34.32 32.51 34.73
N HIS A 111 -34.42 32.01 33.50
CA HIS A 111 -35.18 32.64 32.41
C HIS A 111 -36.66 32.82 32.77
N PHE A 112 -37.30 31.79 33.34
CA PHE A 112 -38.70 31.85 33.79
C PHE A 112 -38.92 32.57 35.13
N LYS A 113 -37.85 32.96 35.84
CA LYS A 113 -37.93 33.81 37.04
C LYS A 113 -37.91 35.31 36.69
N GLU A 114 -37.27 35.68 35.59
CA GLU A 114 -37.10 37.08 35.17
C GLU A 114 -38.24 37.61 34.29
N GLY A 115 -39.11 36.74 33.76
CA GLY A 115 -40.31 37.17 33.03
C GLY A 115 -41.27 36.03 32.68
N VAL A 116 -42.46 36.40 32.20
CA VAL A 116 -43.47 35.46 31.70
C VAL A 116 -43.17 35.14 30.22
N ASP A 117 -42.82 33.89 29.93
CA ASP A 117 -42.58 33.37 28.58
C ASP A 117 -43.52 32.19 28.26
N ARG A 118 -43.60 31.78 26.99
CA ARG A 118 -44.44 30.67 26.53
C ARG A 118 -44.02 29.35 27.17
N LEU A 119 -45.00 28.55 27.61
CA LEU A 119 -44.80 27.19 28.10
C LEU A 119 -44.11 26.27 27.06
N GLU A 120 -44.34 26.54 25.77
CA GLU A 120 -43.63 25.94 24.63
C GLU A 120 -42.09 26.05 24.75
N ASN A 121 -41.57 27.17 25.26
CA ASN A 121 -40.13 27.36 25.44
C ASN A 121 -39.60 26.54 26.62
N LEU A 122 -40.41 26.31 27.67
CA LEU A 122 -40.03 25.47 28.81
C LEU A 122 -39.70 24.03 28.35
N GLN A 123 -40.52 23.49 27.42
CA GLN A 123 -40.25 22.19 26.79
C GLN A 123 -38.95 22.22 25.97
N LYS A 124 -38.71 23.26 25.17
CA LYS A 124 -37.47 23.38 24.36
C LYS A 124 -36.19 23.41 25.22
N PHE A 125 -36.20 24.09 26.38
CA PHE A 125 -35.09 24.02 27.34
C PHE A 125 -34.89 22.58 27.88
N ASP A 126 -35.99 21.86 28.12
CA ASP A 126 -35.97 20.50 28.69
C ASP A 126 -35.58 19.43 27.65
N GLU A 127 -35.83 19.68 26.37
CA GLU A 127 -35.29 18.89 25.26
C GLU A 127 -33.81 19.18 25.03
N ALA A 128 -33.40 20.46 25.12
CA ALA A 128 -32.00 20.88 24.96
C ALA A 128 -31.06 20.23 25.98
N SER A 129 -31.47 20.13 27.25
CA SER A 129 -30.68 19.49 28.30
C SER A 129 -30.53 17.97 28.14
N ARG A 130 -31.38 17.30 27.36
CA ARG A 130 -31.38 15.85 27.17
C ARG A 130 -30.58 15.35 25.97
N GLY A 131 -30.20 16.21 25.01
CA GLY A 131 -29.39 15.75 23.89
C GLY A 131 -29.22 16.71 22.71
N PRO A 132 -28.48 16.27 21.66
CA PRO A 132 -28.12 17.10 20.52
C PRO A 132 -29.31 17.54 19.66
N TRP A 133 -30.34 16.69 19.54
CA TRP A 133 -31.52 17.01 18.71
C TRP A 133 -32.34 18.15 19.33
N GLY A 134 -32.61 18.07 20.63
CA GLY A 134 -33.23 19.17 21.38
C GLY A 134 -32.35 20.42 21.41
N SER A 135 -31.02 20.26 21.55
CA SER A 135 -30.07 21.37 21.46
C SER A 135 -30.10 22.07 20.09
N PHE A 136 -30.22 21.32 19.00
CA PHE A 136 -30.37 21.85 17.65
C PHE A 136 -31.71 22.59 17.46
N MET A 137 -32.82 21.98 17.86
CA MET A 137 -34.15 22.61 17.81
C MET A 137 -34.25 23.86 18.68
N PHE A 138 -33.58 23.88 19.84
CA PHE A 138 -33.47 25.06 20.70
C PHE A 138 -32.75 26.21 19.99
N LEU A 139 -31.57 25.96 19.40
CA LEU A 139 -30.82 26.95 18.64
C LEU A 139 -31.58 27.48 17.40
N ALA A 140 -32.43 26.65 16.80
CA ALA A 140 -33.22 27.02 15.63
C ALA A 140 -34.52 27.80 15.97
N THR A 141 -35.02 27.73 17.21
CA THR A 141 -36.37 28.24 17.55
C THR A 141 -36.46 29.12 18.80
N VAL A 142 -35.40 29.26 19.59
CA VAL A 142 -35.34 30.10 20.79
C VAL A 142 -34.35 31.25 20.60
N LYS A 143 -34.68 32.44 21.10
CA LYS A 143 -33.78 33.61 21.04
C LYS A 143 -32.49 33.35 21.84
N PRO A 144 -31.32 33.86 21.40
CA PRO A 144 -30.05 33.58 22.05
C PRO A 144 -30.03 34.09 23.50
N ASN A 145 -29.64 33.20 24.41
CA ASN A 145 -29.51 33.40 25.85
C ASN A 145 -28.37 32.52 26.39
N LEU A 146 -28.12 32.52 27.71
CA LEU A 146 -27.03 31.75 28.32
C LEU A 146 -27.09 30.23 28.05
N ALA A 147 -28.27 29.65 27.76
CA ALA A 147 -28.40 28.22 27.48
C ALA A 147 -27.96 27.84 26.06
N THR A 148 -27.85 28.78 25.10
CA THR A 148 -27.31 28.46 23.77
C THR A 148 -25.86 28.02 23.82
N LEU A 149 -25.07 28.51 24.79
CA LEU A 149 -23.71 28.02 25.04
C LEU A 149 -23.73 26.53 25.39
N GLY A 150 -24.67 26.10 26.25
CA GLY A 150 -24.86 24.69 26.58
C GLY A 150 -25.25 23.86 25.35
N ALA A 151 -26.23 24.32 24.58
CA ALA A 151 -26.69 23.65 23.36
C ALA A 151 -25.57 23.52 22.30
N LEU A 152 -24.74 24.56 22.13
CA LEU A 152 -23.57 24.54 21.25
C LEU A 152 -22.52 23.53 21.72
N ILE A 153 -22.25 23.43 23.03
CA ILE A 153 -21.33 22.43 23.59
C ILE A 153 -21.87 21.00 23.38
N THR A 154 -23.18 20.78 23.55
CA THR A 154 -23.82 19.47 23.30
C THR A 154 -23.65 19.02 21.85
N ILE A 155 -23.72 19.93 20.88
CA ILE A 155 -23.48 19.64 19.46
C ILE A 155 -21.98 19.45 19.19
N ALA A 156 -21.13 20.37 19.65
CA ALA A 156 -19.68 20.31 19.44
C ALA A 156 -19.03 19.04 20.03
N ARG A 157 -19.61 18.47 21.10
CA ARG A 157 -19.21 17.18 21.70
C ARG A 157 -19.19 16.03 20.69
N PHE A 158 -19.95 16.09 19.60
CA PHE A 158 -19.90 15.06 18.55
C PHE A 158 -18.64 15.10 17.70
N ALA A 159 -17.99 16.26 17.56
CA ALA A 159 -16.72 16.38 16.84
C ALA A 159 -15.51 15.85 17.64
N LEU A 160 -15.57 15.83 18.98
CA LEU A 160 -14.46 15.36 19.82
C LEU A 160 -14.02 13.92 19.52
N SER A 161 -14.96 13.01 19.22
CA SER A 161 -14.64 11.62 18.90
C SER A 161 -13.82 11.48 17.60
N PRO A 162 -14.30 11.93 16.42
CA PRO A 162 -13.51 11.85 15.19
C PRO A 162 -12.24 12.71 15.24
N LEU A 163 -12.25 13.89 15.88
CA LEU A 163 -11.05 14.72 15.99
C LEU A 163 -9.95 14.04 16.82
N THR A 164 -10.28 13.46 17.99
CA THR A 164 -9.27 12.76 18.81
C THR A 164 -8.75 11.48 18.16
N GLN A 165 -9.54 10.84 17.27
CA GLN A 165 -9.08 9.72 16.45
C GLN A 165 -8.19 10.19 15.29
N GLN A 166 -8.56 11.27 14.60
CA GLN A 166 -7.81 11.82 13.45
C GLN A 166 -6.42 12.36 13.84
N VAL A 167 -6.24 12.81 15.09
CA VAL A 167 -4.92 13.20 15.64
C VAL A 167 -3.95 12.00 15.70
N VAL A 168 -4.42 10.76 15.82
CA VAL A 168 -3.56 9.57 15.93
C VAL A 168 -3.16 9.05 14.54
N LYS A 169 -2.25 9.76 13.88
CA LYS A 169 -1.65 9.33 12.62
C LYS A 169 -0.55 8.30 12.88
N ILE A 170 -0.83 7.02 12.63
CA ILE A 170 0.18 5.95 12.66
C ILE A 170 0.74 5.77 11.24
N GLU A 171 1.96 6.25 11.01
CA GLU A 171 2.67 6.05 9.74
C GLU A 171 3.59 4.82 9.80
N GLN A 172 3.78 4.18 8.65
CA GLN A 172 4.81 3.15 8.49
C GLN A 172 6.10 3.81 7.99
N GLN A 173 7.20 3.57 8.68
CA GLN A 173 8.52 4.08 8.33
C GLN A 173 9.51 2.93 8.19
N LEU A 174 10.35 2.95 7.16
CA LEU A 174 11.47 2.02 7.05
C LEU A 174 12.48 2.35 8.15
N VAL A 175 12.67 1.42 9.09
CA VAL A 175 13.72 1.49 10.11
C VAL A 175 14.88 0.59 9.66
N PRO A 176 16.13 1.10 9.55
CA PRO A 176 17.29 0.28 9.20
C PRO A 176 17.44 -0.89 10.18
N LYS A 177 17.39 -2.13 9.68
CA LYS A 177 17.40 -3.33 10.52
C LYS A 177 18.05 -4.51 9.79
N GLY A 178 19.30 -4.78 10.15
CA GLY A 178 20.11 -5.84 9.55
C GLY A 178 20.79 -5.42 8.25
N ASP A 179 21.75 -6.23 7.82
CA ASP A 179 22.52 -6.02 6.60
C ASP A 179 21.77 -6.55 5.37
N ALA A 180 21.90 -5.87 4.24
CA ALA A 180 21.28 -6.25 2.97
C ALA A 180 22.33 -6.31 1.86
N VAL A 181 22.40 -7.45 1.15
CA VAL A 181 23.44 -7.73 0.15
C VAL A 181 22.82 -8.13 -1.19
N PHE A 182 23.50 -7.80 -2.29
CA PHE A 182 23.18 -8.27 -3.63
C PHE A 182 24.47 -8.52 -4.42
N GLY A 183 24.42 -9.45 -5.37
CA GLY A 183 25.55 -9.82 -6.22
C GLY A 183 25.65 -8.96 -7.48
N TYR A 184 26.88 -8.58 -7.83
CA TYR A 184 27.26 -8.02 -9.12
C TYR A 184 28.66 -8.55 -9.48
N ALA A 185 28.98 -8.64 -10.77
CA ALA A 185 30.23 -9.26 -11.23
C ALA A 185 31.32 -8.19 -11.43
N HIS A 186 32.42 -8.27 -10.69
CA HIS A 186 33.56 -7.35 -10.84
C HIS A 186 34.80 -8.00 -11.46
N GLU A 187 35.03 -9.29 -11.19
CA GLU A 187 36.12 -10.10 -11.71
C GLU A 187 35.57 -11.50 -12.05
N TYR A 188 36.04 -12.11 -13.14
CA TYR A 188 35.86 -13.54 -13.39
C TYR A 188 37.21 -14.24 -13.28
N ASN A 189 37.43 -14.92 -12.16
CA ASN A 189 38.68 -15.61 -11.86
C ASN A 189 38.36 -16.97 -11.24
N ARG A 190 38.95 -18.02 -11.82
CA ARG A 190 38.66 -19.42 -11.47
C ARG A 190 39.72 -20.05 -10.55
N GLY A 191 40.79 -19.33 -10.20
CA GLY A 191 41.82 -19.77 -9.24
C GLY A 191 42.61 -21.04 -9.61
N LEU A 192 42.47 -21.54 -10.84
CA LEU A 192 43.04 -22.81 -11.28
C LEU A 192 44.49 -22.65 -11.73
N ILE A 193 45.43 -23.16 -10.92
CA ILE A 193 46.83 -23.35 -11.31
C ILE A 193 46.95 -24.71 -12.02
N LEU A 194 47.07 -24.69 -13.34
CA LEU A 194 47.32 -25.89 -14.13
C LEU A 194 48.83 -26.19 -14.18
N ALA A 195 49.22 -27.40 -13.78
CA ALA A 195 50.64 -27.82 -13.78
C ALA A 195 51.22 -28.03 -15.18
N ASN A 196 50.37 -28.23 -16.19
CA ASN A 196 50.73 -28.51 -17.59
C ASN A 196 50.10 -27.43 -18.50
N ASN A 197 50.66 -26.23 -18.52
CA ASN A 197 50.20 -25.16 -19.40
C ASN A 197 50.62 -25.43 -20.87
N VAL A 198 49.76 -26.13 -21.60
CA VAL A 198 49.63 -25.90 -23.05
C VAL A 198 48.84 -24.59 -23.22
N PRO A 199 49.28 -23.62 -24.06
CA PRO A 199 48.66 -22.29 -24.12
C PRO A 199 47.14 -22.28 -24.33
N ASP A 200 46.62 -23.24 -25.11
CA ASP A 200 45.22 -23.25 -25.56
C ASP A 200 44.26 -24.05 -24.67
N SER A 201 44.75 -24.77 -23.64
CA SER A 201 43.91 -25.66 -22.84
C SER A 201 43.16 -24.91 -21.72
N ILE A 202 42.29 -23.96 -22.09
CA ILE A 202 41.38 -23.30 -21.15
C ILE A 202 40.40 -24.37 -20.60
N PRO A 203 40.43 -24.66 -19.29
CA PRO A 203 39.55 -25.69 -18.73
C PRO A 203 38.11 -25.17 -18.78
N GLN A 204 37.20 -25.95 -19.37
CA GLN A 204 35.78 -25.60 -19.43
C GLN A 204 35.22 -25.41 -18.01
N ASP A 205 34.40 -24.38 -17.84
CA ASP A 205 33.71 -24.10 -16.58
C ASP A 205 32.26 -24.64 -16.61
N PRO A 206 31.92 -25.63 -15.77
CA PRO A 206 30.54 -26.12 -15.66
C PRO A 206 29.54 -25.02 -15.28
N GLY A 207 29.97 -24.00 -14.52
CA GLY A 207 29.12 -22.84 -14.17
C GLY A 207 28.71 -22.07 -15.42
N LEU A 208 29.70 -21.62 -16.20
CA LEU A 208 29.49 -20.95 -17.49
C LEU A 208 28.73 -21.82 -18.50
N GLN A 209 29.02 -23.13 -18.59
CA GLN A 209 28.30 -24.06 -19.46
C GLN A 209 26.81 -24.16 -19.09
N VAL A 210 26.49 -24.27 -17.80
CA VAL A 210 25.09 -24.27 -17.33
C VAL A 210 24.42 -22.92 -17.58
N ALA A 211 25.13 -21.79 -17.47
CA ALA A 211 24.60 -20.48 -17.81
C ALA A 211 24.24 -20.36 -19.31
N VAL A 212 25.13 -20.82 -20.21
CA VAL A 212 24.86 -20.85 -21.67
C VAL A 212 23.67 -21.76 -21.99
N LEU A 213 23.58 -22.95 -21.39
CA LEU A 213 22.44 -23.86 -21.59
C LEU A 213 21.12 -23.26 -21.07
N ARG A 214 21.14 -22.58 -19.92
CA ARG A 214 19.96 -21.85 -19.41
C ARG A 214 19.50 -20.76 -20.37
N GLY A 215 20.43 -19.99 -20.92
CA GLY A 215 20.14 -18.99 -21.96
C GLY A 215 19.50 -19.61 -23.21
N LEU A 216 20.05 -20.73 -23.70
CA LEU A 216 19.51 -21.45 -24.86
C LEU A 216 18.08 -21.97 -24.64
N TYR A 217 17.75 -22.43 -23.43
CA TYR A 217 16.41 -22.86 -23.05
C TYR A 217 15.50 -21.74 -22.52
N ASN A 218 15.93 -20.47 -22.57
CA ASN A 218 15.22 -19.31 -22.02
C ASN A 218 14.82 -19.46 -20.53
N ILE A 219 15.67 -20.12 -19.74
CA ILE A 219 15.49 -20.33 -18.30
C ILE A 219 16.17 -19.17 -17.55
N SER A 220 15.37 -18.27 -16.97
CA SER A 220 15.90 -17.23 -16.08
C SER A 220 16.43 -17.83 -14.77
N SER A 221 17.55 -17.29 -14.29
CA SER A 221 17.98 -17.44 -12.90
C SER A 221 17.45 -16.27 -12.08
N PRO A 222 16.98 -16.49 -10.83
CA PRO A 222 16.63 -15.39 -9.94
C PRO A 222 17.87 -14.56 -9.59
N GLU A 223 17.67 -13.27 -9.32
CA GLU A 223 18.75 -12.38 -8.90
C GLU A 223 19.31 -12.81 -7.53
N VAL A 224 20.64 -12.73 -7.38
CA VAL A 224 21.31 -13.14 -6.15
C VAL A 224 21.31 -11.98 -5.16
N PHE A 225 20.30 -11.93 -4.28
CA PHE A 225 20.23 -10.95 -3.19
C PHE A 225 19.71 -11.56 -1.88
N SER A 226 19.99 -10.87 -0.78
CA SER A 226 19.42 -11.15 0.54
C SER A 226 18.88 -9.85 1.13
N CYS A 227 17.57 -9.80 1.32
CA CYS A 227 16.83 -8.70 1.89
C CYS A 227 15.65 -9.25 2.70
N SER A 228 15.42 -8.76 3.91
CA SER A 228 14.34 -9.24 4.80
C SER A 228 13.05 -8.40 4.73
N GLY A 229 12.90 -7.52 3.75
CA GLY A 229 11.78 -6.58 3.64
C GLY A 229 11.87 -5.71 2.40
N GLU A 230 11.87 -4.38 2.58
CA GLU A 230 12.27 -3.42 1.55
C GLU A 230 13.72 -2.97 1.81
N CYS A 231 14.60 -3.15 0.83
CA CYS A 231 16.00 -2.74 0.90
C CYS A 231 16.33 -1.79 -0.26
N ARG A 232 17.18 -0.80 0.00
CA ARG A 232 17.62 0.19 -1.00
C ARG A 232 19.12 0.37 -0.92
N TRP A 233 19.77 0.41 -2.07
CA TRP A 233 21.20 0.63 -2.20
C TRP A 233 21.42 1.86 -3.09
N GLU A 234 21.66 3.01 -2.44
CA GLU A 234 21.80 4.34 -3.08
C GLU A 234 23.17 4.56 -3.75
N GLY A 235 24.02 3.53 -3.76
CA GLY A 235 25.30 3.55 -4.44
C GLY A 235 25.18 3.43 -5.97
N ARG A 236 26.34 3.50 -6.62
CA ARG A 236 26.51 3.12 -8.02
C ARG A 236 27.38 1.88 -8.10
N TYR A 237 27.00 0.95 -8.97
CA TYR A 237 27.59 -0.37 -9.02
C TYR A 237 27.90 -0.70 -10.48
N VAL A 238 29.18 -0.93 -10.79
CA VAL A 238 29.61 -1.35 -12.13
C VAL A 238 29.72 -2.87 -12.12
N SER A 239 28.85 -3.53 -12.87
CA SER A 239 28.98 -4.96 -13.17
C SER A 239 29.58 -5.15 -14.55
N LEU A 240 30.47 -6.13 -14.68
CA LEU A 240 30.77 -6.76 -15.96
C LEU A 240 29.55 -7.56 -16.44
N GLY A 241 29.47 -7.73 -17.75
CA GLY A 241 28.46 -8.51 -18.45
C GLY A 241 28.85 -8.73 -19.91
N PHE A 242 27.87 -9.12 -20.72
CA PHE A 242 28.04 -9.35 -22.16
C PHE A 242 27.05 -8.49 -22.94
N LYS A 243 27.46 -8.08 -24.14
CA LYS A 243 26.65 -7.34 -25.09
C LYS A 243 26.63 -8.09 -26.43
N THR A 244 25.47 -8.13 -27.05
CA THR A 244 25.25 -8.82 -28.33
C THR A 244 24.62 -7.84 -29.32
N GLU A 245 25.28 -7.63 -30.45
CA GLU A 245 24.74 -6.83 -31.55
C GLU A 245 24.53 -7.74 -32.75
N CYS A 246 23.28 -7.85 -33.21
CA CYS A 246 22.87 -8.73 -34.31
C CYS A 246 22.28 -7.91 -35.45
N THR A 247 22.71 -8.19 -36.68
CA THR A 247 22.22 -7.56 -37.90
C THR A 247 21.53 -8.60 -38.79
N ASN A 248 20.44 -8.22 -39.46
CA ASN A 248 19.82 -9.08 -40.47
C ASN A 248 20.61 -8.95 -41.78
N VAL A 249 21.17 -10.07 -42.24
CA VAL A 249 22.00 -10.17 -43.44
C VAL A 249 21.42 -11.15 -44.47
N THR A 250 20.12 -11.48 -44.34
CA THR A 250 19.43 -12.52 -45.11
C THR A 250 19.66 -12.40 -46.61
N GLN A 251 19.31 -11.25 -47.21
CA GLN A 251 19.45 -11.05 -48.66
C GLN A 251 20.92 -11.12 -49.09
N ALA A 252 21.79 -10.30 -48.49
CA ALA A 252 23.21 -10.24 -48.84
C ALA A 252 23.95 -11.58 -48.67
N THR A 253 23.48 -12.46 -47.76
CA THR A 253 24.03 -13.81 -47.61
C THR A 253 23.46 -14.76 -48.66
N LEU A 254 22.14 -14.74 -48.92
CA LEU A 254 21.50 -15.57 -49.95
C LEU A 254 22.01 -15.23 -51.36
N ASP A 255 22.36 -13.97 -51.64
CA ASP A 255 22.97 -13.54 -52.89
C ASP A 255 24.35 -14.21 -53.15
N THR A 256 25.00 -14.74 -52.11
CA THR A 256 26.25 -15.53 -52.23
C THR A 256 26.03 -17.05 -52.34
N SER A 257 24.79 -17.52 -52.29
CA SER A 257 24.45 -18.94 -52.16
C SER A 257 24.82 -19.77 -53.38
N GLN A 258 25.69 -20.76 -53.19
CA GLN A 258 26.11 -21.74 -54.18
C GLN A 258 25.54 -23.11 -53.81
N CYS A 259 24.47 -23.50 -54.51
CA CYS A 259 23.79 -24.79 -54.33
C CYS A 259 24.30 -25.83 -55.33
N ALA A 260 24.68 -27.01 -54.85
CA ALA A 260 25.12 -28.15 -55.66
C ALA A 260 24.61 -29.48 -55.08
N LYS A 261 24.45 -30.51 -55.93
CA LYS A 261 24.18 -31.88 -55.48
C LYS A 261 25.46 -32.50 -54.92
N ALA A 262 25.34 -33.28 -53.84
CA ALA A 262 26.46 -33.98 -53.23
C ALA A 262 27.02 -35.04 -54.17
N TYR A 263 28.34 -35.16 -54.24
CA TYR A 263 29.03 -36.12 -55.11
C TYR A 263 28.62 -37.57 -54.80
N ASP A 264 28.56 -37.93 -53.51
CA ASP A 264 28.23 -39.27 -53.03
C ASP A 264 26.70 -39.53 -52.93
N ASN A 265 25.86 -38.50 -53.06
CA ASN A 265 24.41 -38.63 -52.96
C ASN A 265 23.69 -37.58 -53.84
N PRO A 266 23.22 -37.96 -55.05
CA PRO A 266 22.58 -37.01 -55.98
C PRO A 266 21.17 -36.55 -55.53
N SER A 267 20.61 -37.09 -54.45
CA SER A 267 19.36 -36.60 -53.84
C SER A 267 19.62 -35.49 -52.82
N LEU A 268 20.83 -35.41 -52.26
CA LEU A 268 21.24 -34.39 -51.30
C LEU A 268 21.75 -33.14 -52.02
N THR A 269 21.12 -32.00 -51.75
CA THR A 269 21.60 -30.68 -52.15
C THR A 269 22.27 -30.00 -50.96
N LEU A 270 23.48 -29.48 -51.16
CA LEU A 270 24.15 -28.57 -50.22
C LEU A 270 24.17 -27.17 -50.82
N CYS A 271 23.82 -26.17 -50.02
CA CYS A 271 23.98 -24.76 -50.38
C CYS A 271 24.98 -24.11 -49.41
N ASN A 272 26.10 -23.64 -49.95
CA ASN A 272 27.10 -22.88 -49.21
C ASN A 272 26.92 -21.39 -49.47
N MET A 273 26.87 -20.57 -48.42
CA MET A 273 26.68 -19.12 -48.47
C MET A 273 27.57 -18.46 -47.41
N THR A 274 27.91 -17.17 -47.56
CA THR A 274 28.84 -16.46 -46.66
C THR A 274 28.23 -15.13 -46.23
N THR A 275 28.25 -14.83 -44.92
CA THR A 275 27.75 -13.54 -44.41
C THR A 275 28.70 -12.39 -44.76
N PRO A 276 28.25 -11.12 -44.69
CA PRO A 276 29.13 -9.96 -44.84
C PRO A 276 30.34 -9.92 -43.89
N SER A 277 30.30 -10.57 -42.72
CA SER A 277 31.46 -10.72 -41.82
C SER A 277 32.45 -11.82 -42.22
N GLY A 278 32.21 -12.53 -43.33
CA GLY A 278 33.05 -13.63 -43.81
C GLY A 278 32.75 -15.00 -43.16
N LEU A 279 31.61 -15.15 -42.46
CA LEU A 279 31.24 -16.42 -41.85
C LEU A 279 30.49 -17.31 -42.84
N GLY A 280 31.02 -18.50 -43.11
CA GLY A 280 30.38 -19.49 -43.97
C GLY A 280 29.21 -20.19 -43.27
N ILE A 281 28.12 -20.41 -44.00
CA ILE A 281 26.94 -21.20 -43.60
C ILE A 281 26.74 -22.27 -44.67
N SER A 282 26.46 -23.50 -44.24
CA SER A 282 26.13 -24.62 -45.14
C SER A 282 24.77 -25.20 -44.75
N THR A 283 23.80 -25.13 -45.67
CA THR A 283 22.50 -25.80 -45.50
C THR A 283 22.42 -27.07 -46.36
N ARG A 284 21.55 -27.98 -45.95
CA ARG A 284 21.28 -29.27 -46.57
C ARG A 284 19.78 -29.43 -46.84
N TYR A 285 19.45 -29.96 -48.01
CA TYR A 285 18.09 -30.25 -48.46
C TYR A 285 18.01 -31.58 -49.21
N VAL A 286 17.00 -32.39 -48.90
CA VAL A 286 16.58 -33.59 -49.63
C VAL A 286 15.07 -33.52 -49.79
N GLU A 287 14.60 -33.59 -51.03
CA GLU A 287 13.18 -33.53 -51.37
C GLU A 287 12.36 -34.59 -50.61
N THR A 288 11.33 -34.16 -49.89
CA THR A 288 10.44 -34.99 -49.04
C THR A 288 11.08 -35.73 -47.86
N ASP A 289 12.35 -35.46 -47.51
CA ASP A 289 13.08 -36.19 -46.45
C ASP A 289 13.79 -35.28 -45.42
N LEU A 290 14.49 -34.22 -45.85
CA LEU A 290 15.34 -33.43 -44.96
C LEU A 290 15.43 -31.96 -45.38
N THR A 291 15.37 -31.05 -44.40
CA THR A 291 15.80 -29.66 -44.60
C THR A 291 16.48 -29.10 -43.35
N THR A 292 17.32 -28.09 -43.57
CA THR A 292 18.04 -27.41 -42.48
C THR A 292 17.19 -26.26 -41.97
N THR A 293 16.57 -26.42 -40.80
CA THR A 293 15.78 -25.36 -40.12
C THR A 293 16.61 -24.49 -39.19
N TYR A 294 17.77 -24.98 -38.73
CA TYR A 294 18.71 -24.23 -37.91
C TYR A 294 20.15 -24.59 -38.27
N CYS A 295 21.00 -23.59 -38.41
CA CYS A 295 22.45 -23.74 -38.46
C CYS A 295 23.11 -22.55 -37.74
N MET A 296 24.22 -22.79 -37.06
CA MET A 296 25.07 -21.74 -36.50
C MET A 296 26.53 -22.04 -36.83
N ASN A 297 27.27 -21.03 -37.25
CA ASN A 297 28.72 -21.07 -37.32
C ASN A 297 29.29 -19.98 -36.40
N VAL A 298 30.34 -20.30 -35.64
CA VAL A 298 30.93 -19.44 -34.62
C VAL A 298 32.43 -19.34 -34.86
N SER A 299 32.98 -18.14 -34.75
CA SER A 299 34.43 -17.91 -34.75
C SER A 299 34.78 -17.02 -33.57
N SER A 300 35.65 -17.50 -32.69
CA SER A 300 36.25 -16.67 -31.65
C SER A 300 37.16 -15.60 -32.28
N ARG A 301 37.26 -14.45 -31.62
CA ARG A 301 38.23 -13.39 -31.94
C ARG A 301 39.14 -13.09 -30.74
N TRP A 302 39.56 -14.15 -30.06
CA TRP A 302 40.47 -14.04 -28.92
C TRP A 302 41.89 -13.74 -29.39
N GLU A 303 42.19 -12.46 -29.56
CA GLU A 303 43.50 -11.94 -29.91
C GLU A 303 44.40 -11.93 -28.66
N SER A 304 45.57 -12.57 -28.74
CA SER A 304 46.34 -13.02 -27.57
C SER A 304 47.33 -11.98 -27.01
N ASP A 305 47.04 -10.69 -27.13
CA ASP A 305 48.04 -9.62 -26.94
C ASP A 305 47.60 -8.51 -25.95
N ASP A 306 48.57 -7.70 -25.50
CA ASP A 306 48.47 -6.86 -24.29
C ASP A 306 47.48 -5.66 -24.40
N GLU A 307 46.93 -5.39 -25.60
CA GLU A 307 45.89 -4.35 -25.80
C GLU A 307 44.58 -4.65 -25.03
N LEU A 308 44.32 -5.92 -24.67
CA LEU A 308 43.16 -6.37 -23.89
C LEU A 308 42.92 -5.59 -22.59
N ARG A 309 43.94 -4.90 -22.06
CA ARG A 309 43.85 -4.04 -20.87
C ARG A 309 43.17 -2.68 -21.11
N THR A 310 42.92 -2.29 -22.36
CA THR A 310 42.51 -0.91 -22.71
C THR A 310 41.15 -0.80 -23.40
N ARG A 311 40.57 -1.91 -23.89
CA ARG A 311 39.26 -1.94 -24.56
C ARG A 311 38.51 -3.20 -24.17
N LEU A 312 37.19 -3.09 -24.04
CA LEU A 312 36.29 -4.23 -23.90
C LEU A 312 36.23 -4.97 -25.25
N PRO A 313 36.75 -6.22 -25.36
CA PRO A 313 36.92 -6.88 -26.64
C PRO A 313 35.63 -7.51 -27.20
N GLU A 314 35.59 -7.65 -28.52
CA GLU A 314 34.71 -8.58 -29.21
C GLU A 314 35.30 -9.99 -29.10
N ILE A 315 34.62 -10.91 -28.41
CA ILE A 315 35.14 -12.24 -28.07
C ILE A 315 34.74 -13.31 -29.08
N ALA A 316 33.59 -13.15 -29.76
CA ALA A 316 33.14 -14.07 -30.80
C ALA A 316 32.21 -13.39 -31.83
N ARG A 317 32.26 -13.88 -33.07
CA ARG A 317 31.22 -13.66 -34.09
C ARG A 317 30.50 -14.96 -34.38
N PHE A 318 29.21 -14.86 -34.68
CA PHE A 318 28.41 -16.02 -35.01
C PHE A 318 27.30 -15.68 -35.99
N ALA A 319 27.24 -16.47 -37.06
CA ALA A 319 26.21 -16.40 -38.08
C ALA A 319 25.15 -17.46 -37.79
N LEU A 320 23.89 -17.04 -37.68
CA LEU A 320 22.76 -17.93 -37.48
C LEU A 320 21.92 -17.95 -38.75
N TYR A 321 21.63 -19.16 -39.25
CA TYR A 321 20.58 -19.42 -40.23
C TYR A 321 19.39 -20.04 -39.51
N ARG A 322 18.19 -19.54 -39.80
CA ARG A 322 16.90 -20.08 -39.36
C ARG A 322 15.96 -20.17 -40.56
N SER A 323 15.14 -21.22 -40.60
CA SER A 323 14.01 -21.34 -41.53
C SER A 323 12.92 -22.25 -40.94
N THR A 324 11.71 -22.09 -41.44
CA THR A 324 10.57 -22.98 -41.12
C THR A 324 10.47 -24.05 -42.20
N SER A 325 10.18 -25.29 -41.82
CA SER A 325 9.89 -26.39 -42.76
C SER A 325 8.38 -26.45 -43.04
N ASP A 326 7.98 -26.72 -44.28
CA ASP A 326 6.66 -27.29 -44.56
C ASP A 326 6.66 -28.82 -44.35
N GLY A 327 5.52 -29.48 -44.63
CA GLY A 327 5.38 -30.94 -44.51
C GLY A 327 6.06 -31.75 -45.62
N ASN A 328 6.62 -31.10 -46.65
CA ASN A 328 7.40 -31.69 -47.74
C ASN A 328 8.91 -31.38 -47.61
N PHE A 329 9.33 -30.79 -46.49
CA PHE A 329 10.68 -30.30 -46.20
C PHE A 329 11.14 -29.09 -47.05
N ASN A 330 10.23 -28.32 -47.66
CA ASN A 330 10.57 -27.02 -48.23
C ASN A 330 10.88 -26.02 -47.11
N ALA A 331 12.00 -25.30 -47.23
CA ALA A 331 12.34 -24.21 -46.33
C ALA A 331 11.66 -22.90 -46.75
N TRP A 332 10.96 -22.26 -45.81
CA TRP A 332 10.35 -20.94 -45.93
C TRP A 332 10.68 -20.08 -44.70
N ASP A 333 10.33 -18.78 -44.72
CA ASP A 333 10.72 -17.80 -43.69
C ASP A 333 12.22 -17.85 -43.33
N VAL A 334 13.07 -17.95 -44.35
CA VAL A 334 14.52 -17.95 -44.20
C VAL A 334 14.99 -16.61 -43.61
N ASN A 335 15.70 -16.68 -42.49
CA ASN A 335 16.23 -15.54 -41.77
C ASN A 335 17.69 -15.83 -41.39
N ILE A 336 18.60 -14.96 -41.82
CA ILE A 336 20.03 -15.06 -41.55
C ILE A 336 20.48 -13.80 -40.81
N THR A 337 21.06 -14.00 -39.62
CA THR A 337 21.55 -12.93 -38.75
C THR A 337 23.02 -13.10 -38.45
N ASP A 338 23.80 -12.04 -38.63
CA ASP A 338 25.22 -11.96 -38.27
C ASP A 338 25.34 -11.22 -36.93
N CYS A 339 25.91 -11.89 -35.93
CA CYS A 339 25.94 -11.41 -34.54
C CYS A 339 27.37 -11.33 -34.01
N SER A 340 27.68 -10.24 -33.32
CA SER A 340 28.88 -10.10 -32.47
C SER A 340 28.52 -10.32 -30.99
N LEU A 341 29.47 -10.87 -30.23
CA LEU A 341 29.44 -10.97 -28.78
C LEU A 341 30.67 -10.23 -28.24
N SER A 342 30.45 -9.20 -27.43
CA SER A 342 31.50 -8.45 -26.75
C SER A 342 31.34 -8.50 -25.23
N LEU A 343 32.45 -8.27 -24.52
CA LEU A 343 32.40 -7.92 -23.10
C LEU A 343 31.80 -6.52 -22.95
N ALA A 344 31.06 -6.30 -21.86
CA ALA A 344 30.45 -5.03 -21.54
C ALA A 344 30.59 -4.72 -20.05
N ALA A 345 30.52 -3.42 -19.72
CA ALA A 345 30.31 -2.94 -18.36
C ALA A 345 28.96 -2.23 -18.30
N TYR A 346 28.29 -2.31 -17.14
CA TYR A 346 27.02 -1.66 -16.88
C TYR A 346 27.06 -0.96 -15.51
N GLU A 347 26.91 0.37 -15.50
CA GLU A 347 26.65 1.17 -14.29
C GLU A 347 25.16 1.04 -13.94
N TYR A 348 24.89 0.47 -12.77
CA TYR A 348 23.56 0.41 -12.16
C TYR A 348 23.49 1.40 -11.00
N THR A 349 22.37 2.11 -10.87
CA THR A 349 22.15 3.06 -9.78
C THR A 349 20.81 2.82 -9.08
N ASN A 350 20.76 3.14 -7.78
CA ASN A 350 19.57 3.04 -6.93
C ASN A 350 18.91 1.65 -7.02
N ALA A 351 19.66 0.60 -6.68
CA ALA A 351 19.10 -0.76 -6.62
C ALA A 351 18.06 -0.85 -5.49
N ARG A 352 16.99 -1.62 -5.71
CA ARG A 352 15.88 -1.78 -4.76
C ARG A 352 15.42 -3.23 -4.72
N ALA A 353 15.17 -3.75 -3.52
CA ALA A 353 14.51 -5.03 -3.29
C ALA A 353 13.21 -4.79 -2.51
N ASN A 354 12.14 -5.51 -2.87
CA ASN A 354 10.92 -5.59 -2.09
C ASN A 354 10.39 -7.02 -2.14
N GLY A 355 10.54 -7.75 -1.02
CA GLY A 355 10.26 -9.19 -0.97
C GLY A 355 11.14 -9.95 -1.96
N SER A 356 10.53 -10.66 -2.92
CA SER A 356 11.23 -11.41 -3.97
C SER A 356 11.52 -10.62 -5.24
N ALA A 357 11.11 -9.35 -5.34
CA ALA A 357 11.36 -8.51 -6.51
C ALA A 357 12.62 -7.66 -6.30
N PHE A 358 13.54 -7.69 -7.25
CA PHE A 358 14.75 -6.88 -7.29
C PHE A 358 14.81 -6.08 -8.59
N SER A 359 15.23 -4.81 -8.52
CA SER A 359 15.33 -3.95 -9.70
C SER A 359 16.31 -2.80 -9.52
N PHE A 360 16.68 -2.19 -10.65
CA PHE A 360 17.49 -0.97 -10.71
C PHE A 360 16.64 0.15 -11.33
N GLU A 361 16.78 1.37 -10.81
CA GLU A 361 16.07 2.53 -11.35
C GLU A 361 16.68 3.02 -12.67
N GLN A 362 17.98 2.82 -12.84
CA GLN A 362 18.70 3.16 -14.07
C GLN A 362 19.91 2.24 -14.29
N THR A 363 20.04 1.79 -15.53
CA THR A 363 21.18 1.05 -16.07
C THR A 363 21.79 1.88 -17.19
N ARG A 364 23.13 1.99 -17.24
CA ARG A 364 23.87 2.66 -18.31
C ARG A 364 25.07 1.83 -18.72
N GLU A 365 25.34 1.73 -20.03
CA GLU A 365 26.65 1.32 -20.52
C GLU A 365 27.61 2.51 -20.32
N PRO A 366 28.67 2.40 -19.49
CA PRO A 366 29.66 3.46 -19.36
C PRO A 366 30.39 3.63 -20.69
N ARG A 367 30.55 4.87 -21.16
CA ARG A 367 31.44 5.13 -22.29
C ARG A 367 32.88 4.98 -21.82
N THR A 368 33.57 4.00 -22.40
CA THR A 368 35.04 3.85 -22.36
C THR A 368 35.74 5.00 -23.06
#